data_AF-A0A8B4BTW5-F1
#
_entry.id   AF-A0A8B4BTW5-F1
#
_cell.length_a   1.000
_cell.length_b   1.000
_cell.length_c   1.000
_cell.angle_alpha   90.00
_cell.angle_beta   90.00
_cell.angle_gamma   90.00
#
_symmetry.space_group_name_H-M   'P 1'
#
loop_
_entity.id
_entity.type
_entity.pdbx_description
1 polymer ?
#
loop_
_entity_poly.entity_id
_entity_poly.type
_entity_poly.pdbx_seq_one_letter_code
_entity_poly.pdbx_strand_id
1 'polypeptide(L)'
;MTKRTSDQDLIKLSGFYIYKHPQKKNKLIINDHIYIVKQIYYNHSPSGLDAMVVENKATHEISLIYEGTQKEKHNQDVLTDADLVLSDATPRQFKDADQFFRKMKKKYGRIDHVAGNSLGGALQTMLP
;
A
#
# COMPACT_ATOMS: atom_id res chain seq x y z
N MET A 1 -10.24 -7.58 23.44
CA MET A 1 -8.99 -7.95 22.76
C MET A 1 -8.72 -6.93 21.67
N THR A 2 -7.62 -6.20 21.75
CA THR A 2 -7.20 -5.26 20.70
C THR A 2 -6.75 -6.07 19.50
N LYS A 3 -7.53 -6.07 18.42
CA LYS A 3 -7.17 -6.84 17.23
C LYS A 3 -6.15 -6.04 16.41
N ARG A 4 -4.90 -6.51 16.42
CA ARG A 4 -3.79 -5.96 15.63
C ARG A 4 -4.04 -6.16 14.15
N THR A 5 -3.38 -5.34 13.35
CA THR A 5 -3.37 -5.48 11.89
C THR A 5 -2.72 -6.81 11.52
N SER A 6 -3.49 -7.66 10.82
CA SER A 6 -3.03 -8.97 10.36
C SER A 6 -2.58 -8.93 8.91
N ASP A 7 -1.79 -9.91 8.49
CA ASP A 7 -1.40 -10.06 7.09
C ASP A 7 -2.61 -10.17 6.15
N GLN A 8 -3.70 -10.80 6.62
CA GLN A 8 -4.96 -10.88 5.88
C GLN A 8 -5.61 -9.50 5.68
N ASP A 9 -5.47 -8.59 6.65
CA ASP A 9 -5.94 -7.21 6.50
C ASP A 9 -5.11 -6.47 5.48
N LEU A 10 -3.78 -6.62 5.55
CA LEU A 10 -2.83 -6.02 4.62
C LEU A 10 -3.10 -6.48 3.18
N ILE A 11 -3.33 -7.78 2.96
CA ILE A 11 -3.70 -8.34 1.66
C ILE A 11 -5.00 -7.73 1.13
N LYS A 12 -6.04 -7.58 1.96
CA LYS A 12 -7.29 -6.92 1.53
C LYS A 12 -7.10 -5.44 1.25
N LEU A 13 -6.30 -4.75 2.06
CA LEU A 13 -5.96 -3.34 1.88
C LEU A 13 -5.25 -3.11 0.54
N SER A 14 -4.20 -3.88 0.24
CA SER A 14 -3.39 -3.74 -0.97
C SER A 14 -4.02 -4.36 -2.22
N GLY A 15 -4.84 -5.40 -2.06
CA GLY A 15 -5.42 -6.14 -3.17
C GLY A 15 -6.81 -5.68 -3.59
N PHE A 16 -7.52 -4.91 -2.77
CA PHE A 16 -8.90 -4.53 -3.06
C PHE A 16 -9.24 -3.09 -2.66
N TYR A 17 -8.96 -2.68 -1.43
CA TYR A 17 -9.43 -1.38 -0.96
C TYR A 17 -8.70 -0.21 -1.58
N ILE A 18 -7.40 -0.34 -1.87
CA ILE A 18 -6.63 0.74 -2.50
C ILE A 18 -7.17 1.11 -3.89
N TYR A 19 -7.58 0.12 -4.68
CA TYR A 19 -8.14 0.28 -6.03
C TYR A 19 -9.51 0.96 -6.08
N LYS A 20 -10.17 1.10 -4.92
CA LYS A 20 -11.40 1.90 -4.81
C LYS A 20 -11.12 3.39 -4.60
N HIS A 21 -9.84 3.77 -4.55
CA HIS A 21 -9.34 5.12 -4.26
C HIS A 21 -10.10 5.81 -3.11
N PRO A 22 -10.17 5.17 -1.92
CA PRO A 22 -10.90 5.72 -0.79
C PRO A 22 -10.31 7.07 -0.35
N GLN A 23 -11.18 8.02 -0.07
CA GLN A 23 -10.74 9.38 0.25
C GLN A 23 -10.23 9.49 1.69
N LYS A 24 -9.48 10.56 1.97
CA LYS A 24 -9.00 10.85 3.32
C LYS A 24 -10.18 10.96 4.29
N LYS A 25 -10.02 10.38 5.49
CA LYS A 25 -11.04 10.20 6.54
C LYS A 25 -12.07 9.11 6.26
N ASN A 26 -12.05 8.43 5.11
CA ASN A 26 -12.92 7.28 4.90
C ASN A 26 -12.65 6.19 5.93
N LYS A 27 -13.72 5.53 6.34
CA LYS A 27 -13.70 4.38 7.23
C LYS A 27 -13.75 3.11 6.39
N LEU A 28 -12.75 2.24 6.56
CA LEU A 28 -12.69 0.93 5.94
C LEU A 28 -12.93 -0.13 7.01
N ILE A 29 -13.81 -1.09 6.73
CA ILE A 29 -14.09 -2.22 7.62
C ILE A 29 -13.51 -3.46 6.96
N ILE A 30 -12.51 -4.08 7.59
CA ILE A 30 -11.72 -5.18 7.03
C ILE A 30 -11.58 -6.24 8.11
N ASN A 31 -12.11 -7.44 7.89
CA ASN A 31 -12.09 -8.55 8.86
C ASN A 31 -12.52 -8.12 10.29
N ASP A 32 -13.59 -7.32 10.38
CA ASP A 32 -14.10 -6.72 11.61
C ASP A 32 -13.19 -5.67 12.28
N HIS A 33 -12.10 -5.26 11.63
CA HIS A 33 -11.26 -4.15 12.04
C HIS A 33 -11.69 -2.86 11.36
N ILE A 34 -11.56 -1.76 12.08
CA ILE A 34 -11.85 -0.42 11.56
C ILE A 34 -10.54 0.28 11.25
N TYR A 35 -10.37 0.66 9.99
CA TYR A 35 -9.27 1.48 9.52
C TYR A 35 -9.78 2.86 9.09
N ILE A 36 -8.99 3.91 9.35
CA ILE A 36 -9.25 5.25 8.84
C ILE A 36 -8.16 5.64 7.87
N VAL A 37 -8.55 6.12 6.68
CA VAL A 37 -7.60 6.66 5.69
C VAL A 37 -7.06 7.99 6.20
N LYS A 38 -5.75 8.05 6.45
CA LYS A 38 -5.06 9.23 7.00
C LYS A 38 -4.42 10.09 5.92
N GLN A 39 -3.95 9.46 4.85
CA GLN A 39 -3.34 10.13 3.70
C GLN A 39 -3.63 9.34 2.44
N ILE A 40 -3.80 10.06 1.34
CA ILE A 40 -3.89 9.51 -0.01
C ILE A 40 -2.78 10.12 -0.86
N TYR A 41 -2.36 9.38 -1.87
CA TYR A 41 -1.45 9.78 -2.91
C TYR A 41 -1.90 9.05 -4.19
N TYR A 42 -2.96 9.54 -4.82
CA TYR A 42 -3.50 9.01 -6.06
C TYR A 42 -3.26 10.01 -7.21
N ASN A 43 -2.86 9.53 -8.39
CA ASN A 43 -2.61 10.34 -9.59
C ASN A 43 -1.62 11.51 -9.39
N HIS A 44 -0.74 11.42 -8.39
CA HIS A 44 0.19 12.49 -8.07
C HIS A 44 1.57 12.31 -8.69
N SER A 45 1.98 11.06 -8.95
CA SER A 45 3.27 10.81 -9.57
C SER A 45 3.15 10.60 -11.09
N PRO A 46 4.03 11.22 -11.90
CA PRO A 46 4.22 10.85 -13.30
C PRO A 46 4.60 9.38 -13.51
N SER A 47 5.05 8.69 -12.44
CA SER A 47 5.37 7.27 -12.48
C SER A 47 4.15 6.36 -12.37
N GLY A 48 2.97 6.91 -12.08
CA GLY A 48 1.73 6.13 -11.87
C GLY A 48 1.66 5.45 -10.51
N LEU A 49 2.54 5.83 -9.56
CA LEU A 49 2.50 5.30 -8.21
C LEU A 49 1.31 5.87 -7.43
N ASP A 50 0.41 4.97 -7.06
CA ASP A 50 -0.71 5.25 -6.16
C ASP A 50 -0.48 4.61 -4.79
N ALA A 51 -0.81 5.34 -3.72
CA ALA A 51 -0.59 4.90 -2.36
C ALA A 51 -1.59 5.53 -1.37
N MET A 52 -1.81 4.84 -0.26
CA MET A 52 -2.54 5.39 0.88
C MET A 52 -1.90 5.03 2.21
N VAL A 53 -2.22 5.80 3.24
CA VAL A 53 -1.88 5.49 4.62
C VAL A 53 -3.17 5.29 5.38
N VAL A 54 -3.28 4.16 6.08
CA VAL A 54 -4.41 3.82 6.94
C VAL A 54 -3.95 3.66 8.38
N GLU A 55 -4.84 3.97 9.31
CA GLU A 55 -4.64 3.77 10.74
C GLU A 55 -5.66 2.78 11.26
N ASN A 56 -5.21 1.71 11.92
CA ASN A 56 -6.10 0.84 12.68
C ASN A 56 -6.63 1.59 13.89
N LYS A 57 -7.96 1.74 14.02
CA LYS A 57 -8.57 2.53 15.09
C LYS A 57 -8.44 1.92 16.49
N ALA A 58 -8.22 0.61 16.58
CA ALA A 58 -8.09 -0.08 17.86
C ALA A 58 -6.66 -0.02 18.40
N THR A 59 -5.66 -0.10 17.52
CA THR A 59 -4.23 -0.20 17.90
C THR A 59 -3.41 1.03 17.58
N HIS A 60 -3.95 1.97 16.80
CA HIS A 60 -3.24 3.12 16.22
C HIS A 60 -2.04 2.74 15.33
N GLU A 61 -1.98 1.49 14.87
CA GLU A 61 -0.96 1.07 13.90
C GLU A 61 -1.16 1.80 12.57
N ILE A 62 -0.05 2.30 12.02
CA ILE A 62 -0.01 3.03 10.76
C ILE A 62 0.51 2.09 9.67
N SER A 63 -0.35 1.79 8.71
CA SER A 63 -0.01 0.95 7.56
C SER A 63 0.06 1.81 6.30
N LEU A 64 1.16 1.68 5.56
CA LEU A 64 1.33 2.29 4.26
C LEU A 64 1.04 1.24 3.18
N ILE A 65 0.08 1.55 2.32
CA ILE A 65 -0.41 0.63 1.30
C ILE A 65 -0.09 1.23 -0.07
N TYR A 66 0.67 0.49 -0.88
CA TYR A 66 0.95 0.83 -2.28
C TYR A 66 -0.01 0.08 -3.20
N GLU A 67 -0.45 0.79 -4.24
CA GLU A 67 -1.24 0.21 -5.31
C GLU A 67 -0.30 -0.55 -6.24
N GLY A 68 -0.59 -1.82 -6.48
CA GLY A 68 0.12 -2.59 -7.47
C GLY A 68 -0.36 -2.25 -8.88
N THR A 69 0.52 -2.31 -9.87
CA THR A 69 0.14 -2.19 -11.28
C THR A 69 -0.88 -3.27 -11.64
N GLN A 70 -2.12 -2.88 -11.95
CA GLN A 70 -3.07 -3.82 -12.54
C GLN A 70 -2.69 -4.04 -14.01
N LYS A 71 -2.26 -5.26 -14.35
CA LYS A 71 -2.10 -5.71 -15.75
C LYS A 71 -3.47 -5.94 -16.45
N GLU A 72 -4.58 -5.37 -15.98
CA GLU A 72 -5.89 -5.48 -16.67
C GLU A 72 -6.04 -4.53 -17.88
N LYS A 73 -4.93 -4.26 -18.59
CA LYS A 73 -5.01 -3.96 -20.03
C LYS A 73 -4.57 -5.13 -20.92
N HIS A 74 -3.93 -6.16 -20.38
CA HIS A 74 -3.60 -7.37 -21.13
C HIS A 74 -3.66 -8.59 -20.21
N ASN A 75 -4.72 -9.39 -20.37
CA ASN A 75 -4.86 -10.76 -19.87
C ASN A 75 -3.52 -11.51 -19.90
N GLN A 76 -2.90 -11.74 -18.74
CA GLN A 76 -2.11 -12.94 -18.44
C GLN A 76 -1.56 -12.89 -17.00
N ASP A 77 -2.00 -13.86 -16.20
CA ASP A 77 -1.25 -14.55 -15.15
C ASP A 77 -0.42 -13.69 -14.17
N VAL A 78 -1.13 -13.06 -13.23
CA VAL A 78 -0.53 -12.32 -12.09
C VAL A 78 0.15 -13.24 -11.06
N LEU A 79 -0.08 -14.55 -11.12
CA LEU A 79 0.46 -15.52 -10.15
C LEU A 79 1.88 -16.01 -10.48
N THR A 80 2.37 -15.83 -11.71
CA THR A 80 3.63 -16.45 -12.16
C THR A 80 4.83 -15.48 -12.19
N ASP A 81 4.57 -14.18 -12.13
CA ASP A 81 5.53 -13.14 -12.56
C ASP A 81 5.87 -12.12 -11.47
N ALA A 82 5.97 -12.54 -10.19
CA ALA A 82 6.45 -11.65 -9.13
C ALA A 82 7.82 -11.03 -9.50
N ASP A 83 8.73 -11.79 -10.10
CA ASP A 83 10.04 -11.31 -10.59
C ASP A 83 9.97 -10.39 -11.83
N LEU A 84 8.95 -10.57 -12.68
CA LEU A 84 8.75 -9.78 -13.89
C LEU A 84 8.09 -8.43 -13.56
N VAL A 85 7.17 -8.36 -12.59
CA VAL A 85 6.61 -7.08 -12.14
C VAL A 85 7.62 -6.24 -11.34
N LEU A 86 8.53 -6.89 -10.61
CA LEU A 86 9.69 -6.22 -10.01
C LEU A 86 10.59 -5.56 -11.05
N SER A 87 10.67 -6.16 -12.25
CA SER A 87 11.45 -5.67 -13.39
C SER A 87 10.73 -4.54 -14.17
N ASP A 88 9.40 -4.52 -14.17
CA ASP A 88 8.57 -3.46 -14.79
C ASP A 88 8.43 -2.20 -13.93
N ALA A 89 8.70 -2.28 -12.63
CA ALA A 89 8.74 -1.11 -11.76
C ALA A 89 9.93 -0.23 -12.18
N THR A 90 9.64 0.86 -12.90
CA THR A 90 10.71 1.75 -13.36
C THR A 90 11.50 2.31 -12.15
N PRO A 91 12.80 2.61 -12.30
CA PRO A 91 13.60 3.25 -11.23
C PRO A 91 12.96 4.52 -10.64
N ARG A 92 12.05 5.14 -11.37
CA ARG A 92 11.27 6.30 -10.93
C ARG A 92 10.15 5.93 -9.96
N GLN A 93 9.41 4.84 -10.18
CA GLN A 93 8.38 4.36 -9.24
C GLN A 93 9.00 4.01 -7.88
N PHE A 94 10.16 3.35 -7.88
CA PHE A 94 10.90 3.05 -6.65
C PHE A 94 11.34 4.31 -5.90
N LYS A 95 11.88 5.32 -6.62
CA LYS A 95 12.26 6.61 -6.01
C LYS A 95 11.07 7.34 -5.41
N ASP A 96 9.93 7.36 -6.12
CA ASP A 96 8.73 8.01 -5.63
C ASP A 96 8.13 7.29 -4.42
N ALA A 97 8.19 5.95 -4.41
CA ALA A 97 7.76 5.14 -3.28
C ALA A 97 8.65 5.36 -2.05
N ASP A 98 9.98 5.34 -2.21
CA ASP A 98 10.91 5.67 -1.13
C ASP A 98 10.69 7.10 -0.61
N GLN A 99 10.51 8.08 -1.50
CA GLN A 99 10.23 9.46 -1.11
C GLN A 99 8.90 9.56 -0.34
N PHE A 100 7.85 8.88 -0.81
CA PHE A 100 6.56 8.86 -0.14
C PHE A 100 6.65 8.18 1.24
N PHE A 101 7.32 7.03 1.32
CA PHE A 101 7.59 6.34 2.58
C PHE A 101 8.31 7.24 3.59
N ARG A 102 9.43 7.86 3.19
CA ARG A 102 10.18 8.77 4.07
C ARG A 102 9.34 9.95 4.53
N LYS A 103 8.54 10.53 3.62
CA LYS A 103 7.63 11.63 3.95
C LYS A 103 6.58 11.20 4.97
N MET A 104 6.00 10.01 4.81
CA MET A 104 4.99 9.48 5.74
C MET A 104 5.61 9.08 7.07
N LYS A 105 6.76 8.41 7.08
CA LYS A 105 7.51 8.07 8.30
C LYS A 105 7.87 9.33 9.09
N LYS A 106 8.33 10.40 8.43
CA LYS A 106 8.59 11.69 9.08
C LYS A 106 7.32 12.33 9.64
N LYS A 107 6.20 12.24 8.91
CA LYS A 107 4.92 12.86 9.29
C LYS A 107 4.26 12.16 10.48
N TYR A 108 4.29 10.83 10.52
CA TYR A 108 3.61 10.02 11.54
C TYR A 108 4.56 9.53 12.65
N GLY A 109 5.86 9.74 12.52
CA GLY A 109 6.90 9.28 13.45
C GLY A 109 7.20 7.78 13.36
N ARG A 110 6.29 6.99 12.79
CA ARG A 110 6.39 5.55 12.60
C ARG A 110 5.57 5.11 11.38
N ILE A 111 5.96 3.97 10.83
CA ILE A 111 5.17 3.14 9.90
C ILE A 111 5.31 1.73 10.42
N ASP A 112 4.20 1.09 10.78
CA ASP A 112 4.18 -0.24 11.39
C ASP A 112 4.18 -1.34 10.34
N HIS A 113 3.49 -1.08 9.23
CA HIS A 113 3.31 -2.05 8.16
C HIS A 113 3.45 -1.37 6.81
N VAL A 114 4.06 -2.07 5.86
CA VAL A 114 4.08 -1.68 4.45
C VAL A 114 3.52 -2.85 3.66
N ALA A 115 2.56 -2.60 2.78
CA ALA A 115 1.97 -3.64 1.94
C ALA A 115 1.67 -3.09 0.54
N GLY A 116 1.60 -3.98 -0.45
CA GLY A 116 1.31 -3.62 -1.82
C GLY A 116 1.37 -4.86 -2.70
N ASN A 117 0.38 -5.05 -3.57
CA ASN A 117 0.43 -6.13 -4.54
C ASN A 117 1.56 -5.84 -5.54
N SER A 118 2.43 -6.82 -5.79
CA SER A 118 3.60 -6.69 -6.68
C SER A 118 4.71 -5.72 -6.19
N LEU A 119 4.43 -4.43 -6.05
CA LEU A 119 5.44 -3.41 -5.69
C LEU A 119 5.73 -3.36 -4.17
N GLY A 120 4.76 -3.71 -3.33
CA GLY A 120 4.93 -3.70 -1.88
C GLY A 120 5.85 -4.80 -1.36
N GLY A 121 5.80 -5.98 -1.98
CA GLY A 121 6.71 -7.10 -1.68
C GLY A 121 8.17 -6.75 -1.99
N ALA A 122 8.42 -6.02 -3.09
CA ALA A 122 9.73 -5.48 -3.46
C ALA A 122 10.34 -4.58 -2.38
N LEU A 123 9.51 -3.64 -1.92
CA LEU A 123 9.92 -2.58 -1.01
C LEU A 123 10.09 -3.12 0.41
N GLN A 124 9.29 -4.12 0.80
CA GLN A 124 9.42 -4.77 2.09
C GLN A 124 10.78 -5.47 2.25
N THR A 125 11.37 -6.01 1.17
CA THR A 125 12.70 -6.62 1.19
C THR A 125 13.85 -5.60 1.16
N MET A 126 13.59 -4.35 0.74
CA MET A 126 14.59 -3.29 0.61
C MET A 126 14.62 -2.31 1.79
N LEU A 127 13.64 -2.35 2.70
CA LEU A 127 13.61 -1.50 3.88
C LEU A 127 14.24 -2.25 5.07
N PRO A 128 15.34 -1.74 5.65
CA PRO A 128 15.96 -2.32 6.84
C PRO A 128 15.10 -2.14 8.11
#